data_AF-A0A5N7BGH8-F1
#
_entry.id   AF-A0A5N7BGH8-F1
#
_cell.length_a   1.000
_cell.length_b   1.000
_cell.length_c   1.000
_cell.angle_alpha   90.00
_cell.angle_beta   90.00
_cell.angle_gamma   90.00
#
_symmetry.space_group_name_H-M   'P 1'
#
loop_
_entity.id
_entity.type
_entity.pdbx_description
1 polymer ?
#
loop_
_entity_poly.entity_id
_entity_poly.type
_entity_poly.pdbx_seq_one_letter_code
_entity_poly.pdbx_strand_id
1 'polypeptide(L)'
;MTSEDHLPALAPGPRGPVNKQPFTLMKPRKNSTACLPCKQAKRKCTGRPAPCNACRNTDAECIFDETLDLRRKVAARRTLGELEYYRGLLFSLLESLRSSDEDKVSHILETIRGSALLSNVASAVDAPADLSDASSENTKPLGSTDDAVAQQERLAADTHSRITLEKLCDIPIFQVPAKPWTVVTDDDHLVSHLISLYFTWDHPSSQIVDQRMFLSHMKEGNKNTEFCSPFLVNSILAIASTYSDFPEVFAIPGDVASKGVHFFNEAEILWKAEEGRPSLANIQALALMSHALRLKGKPGISWLMLRQAVQLGQDFGFFQAPRTGHHRWQDTSVDMRFAGAETAWGLFILNSQMSMECKKTANLKLPIFNPPGRDNVGDGIVWIPYPRSNHIEYEKKPALLREIMIQTAHFAELLVNMQDLLFDKAFDMDIGDLCRAVSAVYARLETWLRGLPGPLEIDKEAIQVPQVLSLHIKYHHAIILLFDFLVNHEDFAPMSHPSQVNQARSIRLQSAKQIADYLLLYHESYGLRHVPGQMLEPTNASSLTLLTVLDDCEDEFKEAFVELCRFLVAFSKRFSLARDMLANIESTAKSMGIKLPTEAGAVFDHRDLDSSQWL
;
A
#
# COMPACT_ATOMS: atom_id res chain seq x y z
N MET A 1 23.48 -33.97 41.41
CA MET A 1 22.53 -33.08 42.12
C MET A 1 22.02 -32.11 41.06
N THR A 2 20.77 -32.13 40.57
CA THR A 2 19.49 -32.73 40.98
C THR A 2 18.55 -32.63 39.75
N SER A 3 18.10 -33.76 39.17
CA SER A 3 16.68 -34.21 39.06
C SER A 3 15.70 -33.09 38.71
N GLU A 4 15.21 -32.92 37.48
CA GLU A 4 14.18 -33.74 36.79
C GLU A 4 13.07 -34.25 37.72
N ASP A 5 11.95 -33.52 37.74
CA ASP A 5 10.69 -33.92 38.39
C ASP A 5 9.68 -34.40 37.35
N HIS A 6 9.14 -35.58 37.66
CA HIS A 6 8.34 -36.45 36.82
C HIS A 6 6.90 -35.95 36.56
N LEU A 7 6.43 -36.09 35.32
CA LEU A 7 5.01 -36.28 35.03
C LEU A 7 4.77 -37.77 34.66
N PRO A 8 3.76 -38.44 35.25
CA PRO A 8 3.58 -39.88 35.11
C PRO A 8 3.01 -40.31 33.75
N ALA A 9 3.53 -41.44 33.24
CA ALA A 9 3.07 -42.12 32.05
C ALA A 9 1.69 -42.77 32.27
N LEU A 10 0.74 -42.49 31.36
CA LEU A 10 -0.54 -43.19 31.29
C LEU A 10 -0.31 -44.64 30.81
N ALA A 11 -0.89 -45.59 31.56
CA ALA A 11 -0.72 -47.03 31.38
C ALA A 11 -1.14 -47.56 29.98
N PRO A 12 -0.52 -48.65 29.49
CA PRO A 12 -0.87 -49.27 28.21
C PRO A 12 -2.19 -50.06 28.32
N GLY A 13 -3.16 -49.68 27.48
CA GLY A 13 -4.41 -50.45 27.30
C GLY A 13 -4.17 -51.80 26.60
N PRO A 14 -4.93 -52.86 26.93
CA PRO A 14 -4.60 -54.22 26.52
C PRO A 14 -4.94 -54.51 25.04
N ARG A 15 -4.09 -55.31 24.40
CA ARG A 15 -4.28 -55.88 23.06
C ARG A 15 -5.39 -56.95 23.10
N GLY A 16 -6.45 -56.76 22.32
CA GLY A 16 -7.69 -57.55 22.40
C GLY A 16 -7.66 -58.92 21.71
N PRO A 17 -8.83 -59.58 21.54
CA PRO A 17 -9.00 -60.67 20.58
C PRO A 17 -9.66 -60.18 19.28
N VAL A 18 -9.15 -60.66 18.15
CA VAL A 18 -9.57 -60.33 16.79
C VAL A 18 -10.69 -61.27 16.32
N ASN A 19 -11.73 -60.63 15.77
CA ASN A 19 -12.69 -61.07 14.74
C ASN A 19 -13.95 -61.89 15.13
N LYS A 20 -15.11 -61.30 14.82
CA LYS A 20 -16.03 -61.71 13.73
C LYS A 20 -17.02 -60.57 13.45
N GLN A 21 -17.22 -60.24 12.16
CA GLN A 21 -18.17 -59.21 11.68
C GLN A 21 -19.59 -59.41 12.25
N PRO A 22 -20.36 -58.33 12.42
CA PRO A 22 -21.46 -58.12 11.46
C PRO A 22 -21.81 -56.65 11.15
N PHE A 23 -22.23 -56.42 9.90
CA PHE A 23 -23.04 -55.32 9.35
C PHE A 23 -22.62 -53.85 9.58
N THR A 24 -22.37 -53.17 8.46
CA THR A 24 -22.28 -51.72 8.32
C THR A 24 -23.56 -51.02 8.82
N LEU A 25 -23.52 -50.47 10.02
CA LEU A 25 -24.47 -49.44 10.47
C LEU A 25 -23.86 -48.06 10.16
N MET A 26 -24.45 -47.34 9.22
CA MET A 26 -24.15 -45.93 8.99
C MET A 26 -24.25 -45.18 10.32
N LYS A 27 -23.17 -44.50 10.74
CA LYS A 27 -23.21 -43.59 11.90
C LYS A 27 -24.32 -42.55 11.65
N PRO A 28 -25.27 -42.34 12.57
CA PRO A 28 -26.34 -41.37 12.38
C PRO A 28 -25.72 -39.97 12.24
N ARG A 29 -26.08 -39.26 11.17
CA ARG A 29 -25.70 -37.86 10.95
C ARG A 29 -26.13 -37.06 12.18
N LYS A 30 -25.17 -36.45 12.89
CA LYS A 30 -25.46 -35.56 14.02
C LYS A 30 -26.14 -34.31 13.48
N ASN A 31 -27.44 -34.20 13.73
CA ASN A 31 -28.22 -33.04 13.32
C ASN A 31 -27.91 -31.82 14.20
N SER A 32 -27.77 -30.67 13.56
CA SER A 32 -27.24 -29.43 14.14
C SER A 32 -28.21 -28.69 15.04
N THR A 33 -29.50 -28.81 14.74
CA THR A 33 -30.56 -27.99 15.31
C THR A 33 -31.79 -28.86 15.56
N ALA A 34 -32.39 -28.74 16.74
CA ALA A 34 -33.65 -29.41 17.08
C ALA A 34 -34.85 -28.64 16.49
N CYS A 35 -35.90 -29.34 16.08
CA CYS A 35 -37.16 -28.69 15.66
C CYS A 35 -37.82 -27.91 16.81
N LEU A 36 -38.65 -26.92 16.48
CA LEU A 36 -39.31 -26.03 17.45
C LEU A 36 -40.08 -26.79 18.55
N PRO A 37 -40.90 -27.82 18.26
CA PRO A 37 -41.63 -28.54 19.31
C PRO A 37 -40.71 -29.31 20.25
N CYS A 38 -39.64 -29.93 19.73
CA CYS A 38 -38.67 -30.63 20.59
C CYS A 38 -37.86 -29.66 21.45
N LYS A 39 -37.58 -28.46 20.93
CA LYS A 39 -36.89 -27.39 21.66
C LYS A 39 -37.76 -26.85 22.79
N GLN A 40 -39.04 -26.56 22.52
CA GLN A 40 -40.02 -26.12 23.52
C GLN A 40 -40.28 -27.19 24.60
N ALA A 41 -40.43 -28.46 24.19
CA ALA A 41 -40.65 -29.58 25.11
C ALA A 41 -39.37 -30.07 25.80
N LYS A 42 -38.20 -29.42 25.58
CA LYS A 42 -36.88 -29.78 26.12
C LYS A 42 -36.54 -31.28 25.99
N ARG A 43 -36.88 -31.89 24.85
CA ARG A 43 -36.69 -33.31 24.56
C ARG A 43 -35.72 -33.54 23.41
N LYS A 44 -35.10 -34.73 23.36
CA LYS A 44 -34.11 -35.08 22.33
C LYS A 44 -34.76 -35.12 20.94
N CYS A 45 -34.30 -34.27 20.04
CA CYS A 45 -34.71 -34.26 18.63
C CYS A 45 -33.79 -35.18 17.81
N THR A 46 -34.37 -36.03 16.96
CA THR A 46 -33.57 -36.84 16.02
C THR A 46 -33.13 -36.06 14.79
N GLY A 47 -33.63 -34.83 14.62
CA GLY A 47 -33.35 -33.92 13.51
C GLY A 47 -33.95 -34.37 12.18
N ARG A 48 -33.46 -33.80 11.07
CA ARG A 48 -33.97 -34.02 9.71
C ARG A 48 -33.71 -35.44 9.19
N PRO A 49 -34.56 -35.97 8.30
CA PRO A 49 -35.75 -35.34 7.69
C PRO A 49 -36.96 -35.26 8.63
N ALA A 50 -37.83 -34.26 8.42
CA ALA A 50 -39.08 -34.10 9.17
C ALA A 50 -40.14 -35.12 8.72
N PRO A 51 -41.00 -35.63 9.62
CA PRO A 51 -41.01 -35.37 11.06
C PRO A 51 -39.94 -36.18 11.82
N CYS A 52 -39.28 -35.54 12.79
CA CYS A 52 -38.34 -36.23 13.67
C CYS A 52 -39.07 -37.28 14.53
N ASN A 53 -38.38 -38.32 15.01
CA ASN A 53 -39.03 -39.45 15.72
C ASN A 53 -39.83 -39.00 16.95
N ALA A 54 -39.36 -37.99 17.67
CA ALA A 54 -40.08 -37.45 18.82
C ALA A 54 -41.37 -36.70 18.43
N CYS A 55 -41.36 -36.00 17.30
CA CYS A 55 -42.56 -35.35 16.76
C CYS A 55 -43.53 -36.36 16.16
N ARG A 56 -43.04 -37.40 15.47
CA ARG A 56 -43.86 -38.49 14.95
C ARG A 56 -44.60 -39.26 16.06
N ASN A 57 -43.93 -39.51 17.19
CA ASN A 57 -44.54 -40.22 18.31
C ASN A 57 -45.53 -39.38 19.13
N THR A 58 -45.51 -38.05 18.96
CA THR A 58 -46.41 -37.13 19.68
C THR A 58 -47.40 -36.44 18.78
N ASP A 59 -47.47 -36.88 17.51
CA ASP A 59 -48.30 -36.33 16.44
C ASP A 59 -48.22 -34.79 16.33
N ALA A 60 -47.02 -34.25 16.58
CA ALA A 60 -46.76 -32.82 16.59
C ALA A 60 -46.14 -32.38 15.25
N GLU A 61 -46.60 -31.25 14.71
CA GLU A 61 -46.07 -30.67 13.48
C GLU A 61 -44.58 -30.32 13.60
N CYS A 62 -43.73 -30.98 12.81
CA CYS A 62 -42.28 -30.94 13.01
C CYS A 62 -41.62 -29.81 12.20
N ILE A 63 -41.64 -28.59 12.75
CA ILE A 63 -41.09 -27.40 12.09
C ILE A 63 -39.62 -27.18 12.50
N PHE A 64 -38.72 -27.12 11.52
CA PHE A 64 -37.34 -26.67 11.70
C PHE A 64 -37.20 -25.24 11.19
N ASP A 65 -37.11 -24.28 12.10
CA ASP A 65 -36.85 -22.89 11.75
C ASP A 65 -35.37 -22.71 11.39
N GLU A 66 -35.11 -22.48 10.10
CA GLU A 66 -33.76 -22.28 9.58
C GLU A 66 -33.17 -20.93 10.00
N THR A 67 -33.98 -19.94 10.35
CA THR A 67 -33.52 -18.60 10.77
C THR A 67 -32.79 -18.63 12.11
N LEU A 68 -33.08 -19.63 12.95
CA LEU A 68 -32.48 -19.82 14.29
C LEU A 68 -31.22 -20.69 14.30
N ASP A 69 -30.74 -21.18 13.14
CA ASP A 69 -29.48 -21.94 13.05
C ASP A 69 -28.28 -20.98 13.07
N LEU A 70 -27.76 -20.72 14.28
CA LEU A 70 -26.61 -19.85 14.57
C LEU A 70 -25.25 -20.44 14.13
N ARG A 71 -25.21 -21.46 13.26
CA ARG A 71 -23.94 -21.95 12.73
C ARG A 71 -23.27 -20.87 11.90
N ARG A 72 -22.05 -20.49 12.30
CA ARG A 72 -21.20 -19.46 11.70
C ARG A 72 -21.22 -19.42 10.16
N LYS A 73 -21.27 -20.58 9.49
CA LYS A 73 -21.26 -20.68 8.01
C LYS A 73 -22.59 -20.29 7.33
N VAL A 74 -23.74 -20.58 7.94
CA VAL A 74 -25.07 -20.24 7.36
C VAL A 74 -25.43 -18.79 7.69
N ALA A 75 -25.16 -18.36 8.92
CA ALA A 75 -25.30 -16.96 9.31
C ALA A 75 -24.42 -16.05 8.44
N ALA A 76 -23.14 -16.40 8.23
CA ALA A 76 -22.25 -15.62 7.36
C ALA A 76 -22.73 -15.55 5.90
N ARG A 77 -23.27 -16.64 5.34
CA ARG A 77 -23.83 -16.62 3.97
C ARG A 77 -25.08 -15.74 3.85
N ARG A 78 -25.93 -15.71 4.88
CA ARG A 78 -27.10 -14.81 4.91
C ARG A 78 -26.68 -13.36 4.99
N THR A 79 -25.75 -13.04 5.89
CA THR A 79 -25.19 -11.69 6.00
C THR A 79 -24.51 -11.27 4.69
N LEU A 80 -23.80 -12.17 4.01
CA LEU A 80 -23.22 -11.88 2.69
C LEU A 80 -24.31 -11.56 1.65
N GLY A 81 -25.35 -12.39 1.54
CA GLY A 81 -26.47 -12.13 0.63
C GLY A 81 -27.24 -10.85 0.94
N GLU A 82 -27.40 -10.51 2.23
CA GLU A 82 -27.98 -9.23 2.67
C GLU A 82 -27.11 -8.05 2.25
N LEU A 83 -25.79 -8.14 2.44
CA LEU A 83 -24.86 -7.08 2.03
C LEU A 83 -24.82 -6.92 0.50
N GLU A 84 -24.83 -8.02 -0.26
CA GLU A 84 -24.92 -7.99 -1.71
C GLU A 84 -26.21 -7.34 -2.21
N TYR A 85 -27.35 -7.67 -1.57
CA TYR A 85 -28.63 -7.04 -1.83
C TYR A 85 -28.60 -5.53 -1.57
N TYR A 86 -28.12 -5.09 -0.39
CA TYR A 86 -28.03 -3.66 -0.08
C TYR A 86 -27.05 -2.94 -1.01
N ARG A 87 -25.95 -3.57 -1.41
CA ARG A 87 -24.99 -3.03 -2.38
C ARG A 87 -25.66 -2.83 -3.75
N GLY A 88 -26.39 -3.83 -4.23
CA GLY A 88 -27.14 -3.76 -5.48
C GLY A 88 -28.21 -2.69 -5.46
N LEU A 89 -29.00 -2.63 -4.38
CA LEU A 89 -30.03 -1.60 -4.18
C LEU A 89 -29.43 -0.19 -4.19
N LEU A 90 -28.32 0.03 -3.48
CA LEU A 90 -27.65 1.32 -3.42
C LEU A 90 -27.06 1.73 -4.78
N PHE A 91 -26.53 0.76 -5.54
CA PHE A 91 -26.08 0.99 -6.91
C PHE A 91 -27.24 1.38 -7.83
N SER A 92 -28.35 0.63 -7.82
CA SER A 92 -29.55 0.94 -8.62
C SER A 92 -30.16 2.29 -8.25
N LEU A 93 -30.12 2.67 -6.97
CA LEU A 93 -30.56 3.98 -6.51
C LEU A 93 -29.68 5.10 -7.06
N LEU A 94 -28.36 4.97 -6.97
CA LEU A 94 -27.43 5.94 -7.53
C LEU A 94 -27.61 6.06 -9.05
N GLU A 95 -27.75 4.95 -9.75
CA GLU A 95 -27.91 4.96 -11.20
C GLU A 95 -29.25 5.56 -11.63
N SER A 96 -30.33 5.26 -10.90
CA SER A 96 -31.64 5.88 -11.13
C SER A 96 -31.59 7.39 -10.92
N LEU A 97 -30.92 7.87 -9.86
CA LEU A 97 -30.73 9.29 -9.62
C LEU A 97 -29.88 9.99 -10.68
N ARG A 98 -28.98 9.25 -11.34
CA ARG A 98 -28.02 9.79 -12.32
C ARG A 98 -28.56 9.85 -13.75
N SER A 99 -29.43 8.92 -14.13
CA SER A 99 -29.81 8.65 -15.53
C SER A 99 -31.29 8.83 -15.82
N SER A 100 -32.13 8.91 -14.79
CA SER A 100 -33.58 9.08 -14.95
C SER A 100 -33.96 10.54 -15.17
N ASP A 101 -35.21 10.77 -15.58
CA ASP A 101 -35.81 12.09 -15.70
C ASP A 101 -36.15 12.73 -14.34
N GLU A 102 -36.35 14.05 -14.35
CA GLU A 102 -36.66 14.86 -13.16
C GLU A 102 -37.90 14.36 -12.40
N ASP A 103 -38.89 13.80 -13.11
CA ASP A 103 -40.11 13.27 -12.52
C ASP A 103 -39.83 11.99 -11.71
N LYS A 104 -39.04 11.05 -12.26
CA LYS A 104 -38.64 9.84 -11.54
C LYS A 104 -37.70 10.16 -10.38
N VAL A 105 -36.79 11.12 -10.53
CA VAL A 105 -35.91 11.57 -9.43
C VAL A 105 -36.74 12.20 -8.31
N SER A 106 -37.70 13.05 -8.64
CA SER A 106 -38.62 13.66 -7.67
C SER A 106 -39.44 12.61 -6.94
N HIS A 107 -39.94 11.61 -7.66
CA HIS A 107 -40.67 10.48 -7.07
C HIS A 107 -39.80 9.63 -6.12
N ILE A 108 -38.54 9.36 -6.49
CA ILE A 108 -37.58 8.67 -5.62
C ILE A 108 -37.33 9.49 -4.35
N LEU A 109 -37.12 10.80 -4.47
CA LEU A 109 -36.89 11.69 -3.33
C LEU A 109 -38.11 11.80 -2.41
N GLU A 110 -39.32 11.90 -2.97
CA GLU A 110 -40.57 11.87 -2.20
C GLU A 110 -40.75 10.54 -1.48
N THR A 111 -40.43 9.43 -2.15
CA THR A 111 -40.48 8.09 -1.56
C THR A 111 -39.48 7.95 -0.43
N ILE A 112 -38.25 8.44 -0.58
CA ILE A 112 -37.23 8.43 0.49
C ILE A 112 -37.65 9.33 1.66
N ARG A 113 -38.20 10.52 1.39
CA ARG A 113 -38.65 11.46 2.42
C ARG A 113 -39.92 10.99 3.15
N GLY A 114 -40.77 10.23 2.47
CA GLY A 114 -42.07 9.75 2.97
C GLY A 114 -42.07 8.31 3.50
N SER A 115 -41.06 7.50 3.20
CA SER A 115 -41.00 6.07 3.57
C SER A 115 -39.98 5.78 4.67
N ALA A 116 -40.37 4.92 5.62
CA ALA A 116 -39.44 4.30 6.58
C ALA A 116 -38.96 2.89 6.15
N LEU A 117 -39.47 2.36 5.03
CA LEU A 117 -39.21 0.98 4.55
C LEU A 117 -38.38 0.98 3.26
N LEU A 118 -37.31 0.17 3.25
CA LEU A 118 -36.35 0.04 2.14
C LEU A 118 -36.92 -0.65 0.89
N SER A 119 -37.93 -1.50 1.04
CA SER A 119 -38.62 -2.18 -0.09
C SER A 119 -39.34 -1.19 -1.02
N ASN A 120 -39.87 -0.09 -0.46
CA ASN A 120 -40.49 0.98 -1.24
C ASN A 120 -39.46 1.75 -2.06
N VAL A 121 -38.27 1.96 -1.47
CA VAL A 121 -37.13 2.59 -2.19
C VAL A 121 -36.63 1.65 -3.29
N ALA A 122 -36.53 0.34 -3.02
CA ALA A 122 -36.17 -0.66 -4.03
C ALA A 122 -37.13 -0.68 -5.21
N SER A 123 -38.43 -0.63 -4.93
CA SER A 123 -39.46 -0.56 -5.98
C SER A 123 -39.38 0.72 -6.80
N ALA A 124 -39.08 1.86 -6.16
CA ALA A 124 -38.94 3.15 -6.85
C ALA A 124 -37.72 3.23 -7.79
N VAL A 125 -36.72 2.36 -7.58
CA VAL A 125 -35.48 2.29 -8.40
C VAL A 125 -35.41 1.02 -9.26
N ASP A 126 -36.54 0.33 -9.42
CA ASP A 126 -36.67 -0.92 -10.17
C ASP A 126 -35.70 -2.04 -9.70
N ALA A 127 -35.32 -2.01 -8.42
CA ALA A 127 -34.50 -3.05 -7.78
C ALA A 127 -35.39 -4.15 -7.16
N PRO A 128 -34.88 -5.39 -7.05
CA PRO A 128 -35.60 -6.47 -6.36
C PRO A 128 -35.98 -6.03 -4.94
N ALA A 129 -37.22 -6.29 -4.52
CA ALA A 129 -37.73 -5.81 -3.24
C ALA A 129 -37.47 -6.77 -2.04
N ASP A 130 -37.07 -8.02 -2.30
CA ASP A 130 -36.95 -9.08 -1.29
C ASP A 130 -35.63 -9.87 -1.36
N LEU A 131 -35.12 -10.26 -0.19
CA LEU A 131 -33.92 -11.10 0.00
C LEU A 131 -34.11 -12.57 -0.42
N SER A 132 -35.36 -13.03 -0.58
CA SER A 132 -35.70 -14.44 -0.82
C SER A 132 -35.53 -14.87 -2.29
N ASP A 133 -35.62 -13.93 -3.24
CA ASP A 133 -35.63 -14.24 -4.67
C ASP A 133 -34.23 -14.50 -5.25
N ALA A 134 -33.17 -14.13 -4.52
CA ALA A 134 -31.78 -14.45 -4.88
C ALA A 134 -31.41 -15.94 -4.69
N SER A 135 -32.32 -16.75 -4.13
CA SER A 135 -32.10 -18.19 -3.87
C SER A 135 -32.78 -19.13 -4.89
N SER A 136 -33.49 -18.61 -5.88
CA SER A 136 -34.08 -19.40 -6.96
C SER A 136 -33.12 -19.50 -8.16
N GLU A 137 -32.61 -20.70 -8.45
CA GLU A 137 -31.75 -21.05 -9.58
C GLU A 137 -32.39 -20.92 -10.98
N ASN A 138 -33.25 -19.93 -11.26
CA ASN A 138 -33.84 -19.77 -12.59
C ASN A 138 -34.05 -18.31 -12.99
N THR A 139 -32.98 -17.67 -13.45
CA THR A 139 -33.09 -16.47 -14.29
C THR A 139 -32.45 -16.76 -15.65
N LYS A 140 -33.27 -16.80 -16.70
CA LYS A 140 -32.82 -16.93 -18.08
C LYS A 140 -32.00 -15.69 -18.49
N PRO A 141 -30.95 -15.84 -19.31
CA PRO A 141 -30.14 -14.72 -19.76
C PRO A 141 -30.93 -13.89 -20.79
N LEU A 142 -31.06 -12.59 -20.53
CA LEU A 142 -31.59 -11.62 -21.49
C LEU A 142 -30.48 -10.60 -21.78
N GLY A 143 -30.02 -10.55 -23.04
CA GLY A 143 -29.14 -9.52 -23.56
C GLY A 143 -27.85 -10.06 -24.20
N SER A 144 -27.65 -9.78 -25.50
CA SER A 144 -26.44 -10.05 -26.26
C SER A 144 -25.22 -9.38 -25.62
N THR A 145 -24.09 -10.09 -25.55
CA THR A 145 -22.80 -9.61 -25.04
C THR A 145 -22.27 -8.37 -25.77
N ASP A 146 -22.74 -8.11 -26.99
CA ASP A 146 -22.29 -6.96 -27.79
C ASP A 146 -22.91 -5.62 -27.34
N ASP A 147 -24.13 -5.63 -26.78
CA ASP A 147 -24.76 -4.39 -26.27
C ASP A 147 -24.22 -3.98 -24.89
N ALA A 148 -23.79 -4.95 -24.07
CA ALA A 148 -23.17 -4.69 -22.77
C ALA A 148 -21.79 -4.02 -22.93
N VAL A 149 -21.00 -4.45 -23.91
CA VAL A 149 -19.68 -3.87 -24.22
C VAL A 149 -19.82 -2.44 -24.78
N ALA A 150 -20.78 -2.21 -25.68
CA ALA A 150 -21.04 -0.88 -26.24
C ALA A 150 -21.66 0.13 -25.24
N GLN A 151 -22.32 -0.36 -24.19
CA GLN A 151 -22.79 0.48 -23.07
C GLN A 151 -21.65 0.79 -22.09
N GLN A 152 -20.78 -0.18 -21.81
CA GLN A 152 -19.58 -0.01 -20.98
C GLN A 152 -18.59 1.01 -21.57
N GLU A 153 -18.40 0.99 -22.90
CA GLU A 153 -17.52 1.92 -23.62
C GLU A 153 -18.08 3.36 -23.68
N ARG A 154 -19.40 3.54 -23.70
CA ARG A 154 -20.05 4.87 -23.64
C ARG A 154 -20.09 5.46 -22.22
N LEU A 155 -20.09 4.62 -21.19
CA LEU A 155 -20.08 5.04 -19.78
C LEU A 155 -18.70 5.45 -19.26
N ALA A 156 -17.62 4.93 -19.86
CA ALA A 156 -16.24 5.20 -19.41
C ALA A 156 -15.81 6.67 -19.56
N ALA A 157 -16.36 7.39 -20.54
CA ALA A 157 -16.01 8.79 -20.84
C ALA A 157 -16.53 9.81 -19.81
N ASP A 158 -17.49 9.43 -18.93
CA ASP A 158 -18.17 10.33 -17.98
C ASP A 158 -17.95 9.93 -16.51
N THR A 159 -17.02 9.02 -16.25
CA THR A 159 -16.71 8.50 -14.90
C THR A 159 -16.16 9.59 -13.96
N HIS A 160 -15.58 10.66 -14.52
CA HIS A 160 -14.90 11.72 -13.79
C HIS A 160 -15.82 12.87 -13.32
N SER A 161 -17.14 12.65 -13.17
CA SER A 161 -18.04 13.67 -12.61
C SER A 161 -19.12 13.11 -11.68
N ARG A 162 -19.01 11.84 -11.25
CA ARG A 162 -20.08 11.15 -10.49
C ARG A 162 -19.60 10.60 -9.14
N ILE A 163 -20.38 10.81 -8.08
CA ILE A 163 -20.17 10.22 -6.74
C ILE A 163 -20.26 8.69 -6.83
N THR A 164 -19.16 7.96 -6.66
CA THR A 164 -19.15 6.49 -6.72
C THR A 164 -19.60 5.86 -5.39
N LEU A 165 -19.98 4.58 -5.43
CA LEU A 165 -20.37 3.85 -4.22
C LEU A 165 -19.19 3.73 -3.24
N GLU A 166 -17.99 3.55 -3.77
CA GLU A 166 -16.73 3.52 -3.04
C GLU A 166 -16.53 4.83 -2.25
N LYS A 167 -16.80 5.99 -2.88
CA LYS A 167 -16.74 7.30 -2.22
C LYS A 167 -17.71 7.43 -1.03
N LEU A 168 -18.84 6.71 -1.05
CA LEU A 168 -19.84 6.72 0.03
C LEU A 168 -19.51 5.73 1.15
N CYS A 169 -18.84 4.62 0.84
CA CYS A 169 -18.57 3.55 1.81
C CYS A 169 -17.20 3.70 2.52
N ASP A 170 -16.23 4.38 1.89
CA ASP A 170 -14.87 4.52 2.43
C ASP A 170 -14.68 5.73 3.34
N ILE A 171 -15.16 5.59 4.59
CA ILE A 171 -14.95 6.58 5.65
C ILE A 171 -13.44 6.80 5.88
N PRO A 172 -12.93 8.03 5.68
CA PRO A 172 -11.52 8.35 5.92
C PRO A 172 -11.06 8.00 7.34
N ILE A 173 -9.84 7.47 7.46
CA ILE A 173 -9.23 7.11 8.76
C ILE A 173 -8.99 8.38 9.59
N PHE A 174 -8.52 9.45 8.95
CA PHE A 174 -8.25 10.73 9.59
C PHE A 174 -9.23 11.78 9.10
N GLN A 175 -10.08 12.26 10.00
CA GLN A 175 -11.03 13.34 9.73
C GLN A 175 -10.39 14.69 10.06
N VAL A 176 -10.24 15.54 9.07
CA VAL A 176 -9.59 16.85 9.15
C VAL A 176 -10.32 17.85 8.25
N PRO A 177 -10.33 19.15 8.59
CA PRO A 177 -11.04 20.13 7.79
C PRO A 177 -10.22 20.54 6.56
N ALA A 178 -10.89 20.97 5.48
CA ALA A 178 -10.27 21.59 4.31
C ALA A 178 -9.87 23.04 4.62
N LYS A 179 -10.77 23.80 5.25
CA LYS A 179 -10.47 25.14 5.74
C LYS A 179 -9.83 25.07 7.13
N PRO A 180 -8.83 25.93 7.41
CA PRO A 180 -8.41 27.06 6.59
C PRO A 180 -7.16 26.75 5.75
N TRP A 181 -6.89 25.47 5.46
CA TRP A 181 -5.61 24.96 4.98
C TRP A 181 -5.42 25.03 3.47
N THR A 182 -6.49 24.90 2.69
CA THR A 182 -6.44 25.01 1.24
C THR A 182 -7.57 25.90 0.73
N VAL A 183 -7.30 26.61 -0.37
CA VAL A 183 -8.30 27.38 -1.13
C VAL A 183 -8.78 26.61 -2.37
N VAL A 184 -8.18 25.44 -2.65
CA VAL A 184 -8.51 24.61 -3.81
C VAL A 184 -9.91 24.01 -3.66
N THR A 185 -10.29 23.61 -2.46
CA THR A 185 -11.55 22.94 -2.17
C THR A 185 -12.06 23.30 -0.77
N ASP A 186 -13.39 23.28 -0.63
CA ASP A 186 -14.10 23.43 0.64
C ASP A 186 -14.61 22.07 1.17
N ASP A 187 -14.28 20.96 0.50
CA ASP A 187 -14.74 19.61 0.84
C ASP A 187 -13.82 18.94 1.87
N ASP A 188 -14.26 18.97 3.14
CA ASP A 188 -13.59 18.30 4.27
C ASP A 188 -13.44 16.79 4.05
N HIS A 189 -14.37 16.14 3.34
CA HIS A 189 -14.32 14.71 3.08
C HIS A 189 -13.21 14.38 2.07
N LEU A 190 -13.09 15.15 0.99
CA LEU A 190 -11.99 15.00 0.04
C LEU A 190 -10.63 15.19 0.72
N VAL A 191 -10.47 16.24 1.54
CA VAL A 191 -9.21 16.48 2.27
C VAL A 191 -8.93 15.36 3.26
N SER A 192 -9.93 14.91 4.01
CA SER A 192 -9.80 13.77 4.93
C SER A 192 -9.39 12.48 4.21
N HIS A 193 -9.98 12.19 3.05
CA HIS A 193 -9.66 11.05 2.20
C HIS A 193 -8.19 11.11 1.74
N LEU A 194 -7.74 12.26 1.23
CA LEU A 194 -6.36 12.44 0.77
C LEU A 194 -5.34 12.33 1.91
N ILE A 195 -5.60 12.95 3.06
CA ILE A 195 -4.74 12.82 4.24
C ILE A 195 -4.67 11.36 4.72
N SER A 196 -5.78 10.62 4.64
CA SER A 196 -5.80 9.18 4.94
C SER A 196 -4.96 8.37 3.97
N LEU A 197 -5.06 8.62 2.66
CA LEU A 197 -4.22 7.95 1.66
C LEU A 197 -2.73 8.19 1.89
N TYR A 198 -2.34 9.45 2.16
CA TYR A 198 -0.93 9.81 2.39
C TYR A 198 -0.33 9.06 3.58
N PHE A 199 -1.01 9.10 4.74
CA PHE A 199 -0.53 8.44 5.96
C PHE A 199 -0.64 6.91 5.91
N THR A 200 -1.44 6.36 5.01
CA THR A 200 -1.51 4.91 4.81
C THR A 200 -0.40 4.39 3.88
N TRP A 201 -0.13 5.05 2.75
CA TRP A 201 0.72 4.45 1.69
C TRP A 201 2.06 5.13 1.47
N ASP A 202 2.17 6.46 1.61
CA ASP A 202 3.40 7.18 1.27
C ASP A 202 4.27 7.44 2.50
N HIS A 203 3.70 8.07 3.52
CA HIS A 203 4.39 8.48 4.75
C HIS A 203 5.13 7.34 5.46
N PRO A 204 4.54 6.12 5.64
CA PRO A 204 5.22 5.07 6.41
C PRO A 204 6.59 4.67 5.86
N SER A 205 6.78 4.80 4.54
CA SER A 205 8.03 4.46 3.84
C SER A 205 8.97 5.66 3.63
N SER A 206 8.48 6.89 3.89
CA SER A 206 9.19 8.16 3.72
C SER A 206 8.69 9.20 4.74
N GLN A 207 9.18 9.06 5.97
CA GLN A 207 8.75 9.87 7.11
C GLN A 207 9.52 11.20 7.12
N ILE A 208 8.81 12.29 6.88
CA ILE A 208 9.31 13.68 6.96
C ILE A 208 8.55 14.48 8.02
N VAL A 209 7.35 14.03 8.37
CA VAL A 209 6.37 14.76 9.17
C VAL A 209 5.90 13.86 10.30
N ASP A 210 5.98 14.33 11.55
CA ASP A 210 5.36 13.63 12.68
C ASP A 210 3.83 13.58 12.47
N GLN A 211 3.32 12.36 12.24
CA GLN A 211 1.92 12.12 11.92
C GLN A 211 0.97 12.64 13.00
N ARG A 212 1.33 12.52 14.27
CA ARG A 212 0.45 12.87 15.39
C ARG A 212 0.34 14.38 15.53
N MET A 213 1.48 15.04 15.54
CA MET A 213 1.55 16.49 15.67
C MET A 213 0.88 17.18 14.48
N PHE A 214 1.16 16.71 13.26
CA PHE A 214 0.50 17.24 12.07
C PHE A 214 -1.02 17.10 12.14
N LEU A 215 -1.53 15.88 12.41
CA LEU A 215 -2.97 15.64 12.45
C LEU A 215 -3.67 16.41 13.59
N SER A 216 -3.03 16.56 14.75
CA SER A 216 -3.59 17.34 15.86
C SER A 216 -3.75 18.80 15.47
N HIS A 217 -2.67 19.43 14.98
CA HIS A 217 -2.69 20.84 14.62
C HIS A 217 -3.54 21.13 13.37
N MET A 218 -3.61 20.19 12.42
CA MET A 218 -4.51 20.32 11.26
C MET A 218 -5.99 20.37 11.71
N LYS A 219 -6.39 19.54 12.68
CA LYS A 219 -7.76 19.55 13.22
C LYS A 219 -8.09 20.85 13.97
N GLU A 220 -7.11 21.41 14.67
CA GLU A 220 -7.29 22.68 15.40
C GLU A 220 -7.54 23.89 14.48
N GLY A 221 -7.10 23.81 13.21
CA GLY A 221 -7.25 24.91 12.25
C GLY A 221 -6.35 26.12 12.53
N ASN A 222 -5.37 25.99 13.43
CA ASN A 222 -4.47 27.08 13.80
C ASN A 222 -3.27 27.16 12.84
N LYS A 223 -3.24 28.19 11.99
CA LYS A 223 -2.13 28.41 11.04
C LYS A 223 -0.82 28.89 11.69
N ASN A 224 -0.87 29.32 12.95
CA ASN A 224 0.28 29.88 13.66
C ASN A 224 1.01 28.79 14.46
N THR A 225 1.41 27.71 13.80
CA THR A 225 2.13 26.58 14.42
C THR A 225 3.30 26.14 13.54
N GLU A 226 4.30 25.50 14.14
CA GLU A 226 5.42 24.91 13.40
C GLU A 226 5.07 23.53 12.80
N PHE A 227 3.99 22.89 13.26
CA PHE A 227 3.65 21.50 12.92
C PHE A 227 2.66 21.38 11.75
N CYS A 228 1.93 22.43 11.41
CA CYS A 228 0.98 22.44 10.31
C CYS A 228 0.87 23.84 9.70
N SER A 229 0.94 23.92 8.37
CA SER A 229 0.75 25.15 7.61
C SER A 229 -0.04 24.85 6.33
N PRO A 230 -0.72 25.85 5.73
CA PRO A 230 -1.34 25.71 4.42
C PRO A 230 -0.37 25.16 3.36
N PHE A 231 0.89 25.62 3.40
CA PHE A 231 1.92 25.17 2.48
C PHE A 231 2.16 23.65 2.62
N LEU A 232 2.38 23.18 3.85
CA LEU A 232 2.58 21.76 4.12
C LEU A 232 1.37 20.91 3.76
N VAL A 233 0.16 21.37 4.08
CA VAL A 233 -1.07 20.64 3.74
C VAL A 233 -1.20 20.48 2.22
N ASN A 234 -1.04 21.55 1.43
CA ASN A 234 -1.17 21.46 -0.03
C ASN A 234 -0.06 20.58 -0.65
N SER A 235 1.15 20.58 -0.09
CA SER A 235 2.22 19.65 -0.51
C SER A 235 1.86 18.18 -0.26
N ILE A 236 1.25 17.87 0.89
CA ILE A 236 0.75 16.52 1.19
C ILE A 236 -0.40 16.14 0.25
N LEU A 237 -1.38 17.04 0.04
CA LEU A 237 -2.53 16.80 -0.83
C LEU A 237 -2.09 16.56 -2.28
N ALA A 238 -1.05 17.23 -2.76
CA ALA A 238 -0.48 17.01 -4.08
C ALA A 238 0.07 15.59 -4.26
N ILE A 239 0.75 15.03 -3.26
CA ILE A 239 1.23 13.65 -3.28
C ILE A 239 0.05 12.68 -3.16
N ALA A 240 -0.81 12.89 -2.15
CA ALA A 240 -1.96 12.04 -1.85
C ALA A 240 -2.89 11.85 -3.06
N SER A 241 -3.06 12.90 -3.87
CA SER A 241 -3.90 12.88 -5.06
C SER A 241 -3.48 11.80 -6.07
N THR A 242 -2.21 11.39 -6.08
CA THR A 242 -1.74 10.29 -6.96
C THR A 242 -2.29 8.93 -6.56
N TYR A 243 -2.76 8.77 -5.32
CA TYR A 243 -3.35 7.55 -4.77
C TYR A 243 -4.88 7.56 -4.77
N SER A 244 -5.51 8.62 -5.28
CA SER A 244 -6.97 8.75 -5.33
C SER A 244 -7.48 8.64 -6.76
N ASP A 245 -8.65 8.05 -6.91
CA ASP A 245 -9.43 8.00 -8.15
C ASP A 245 -10.62 8.97 -8.11
N PHE A 246 -10.73 9.80 -7.07
CA PHE A 246 -11.78 10.80 -6.98
C PHE A 246 -11.66 11.81 -8.13
N PRO A 247 -12.74 12.14 -8.84
CA PRO A 247 -12.64 13.04 -9.97
C PRO A 247 -12.14 14.44 -9.61
N GLU A 248 -12.41 14.88 -8.38
CA GLU A 248 -12.01 16.19 -7.88
C GLU A 248 -10.48 16.34 -7.78
N VAL A 249 -9.70 15.26 -7.80
CA VAL A 249 -8.23 15.32 -7.77
C VAL A 249 -7.61 15.62 -9.12
N PHE A 250 -8.37 15.53 -10.21
CA PHE A 250 -7.91 15.80 -11.57
C PHE A 250 -8.04 17.30 -11.87
N ALA A 251 -6.93 18.00 -12.09
CA ALA A 251 -6.99 19.40 -12.52
C ALA A 251 -7.56 19.55 -13.94
N ILE A 252 -7.39 18.53 -14.77
CA ILE A 252 -8.01 18.39 -16.09
C ILE A 252 -8.77 17.06 -16.06
N PRO A 253 -10.12 17.07 -16.13
CA PRO A 253 -10.91 15.84 -16.08
C PRO A 253 -10.43 14.78 -17.07
N GLY A 254 -10.23 13.55 -16.59
CA GLY A 254 -9.75 12.42 -17.39
C GLY A 254 -8.23 12.39 -17.68
N ASP A 255 -7.50 13.48 -17.43
CA ASP A 255 -6.04 13.47 -17.60
C ASP A 255 -5.35 13.01 -16.31
N VAL A 256 -4.88 11.76 -16.32
CA VAL A 256 -4.12 11.14 -15.23
C VAL A 256 -2.90 11.97 -14.80
N ALA A 257 -2.22 12.64 -15.74
CA ALA A 257 -1.05 13.47 -15.41
C ALA A 257 -1.43 14.75 -14.63
N SER A 258 -2.71 15.14 -14.66
CA SER A 258 -3.23 16.31 -13.97
C SER A 258 -3.58 16.06 -12.49
N LYS A 259 -3.51 14.80 -12.01
CA LYS A 259 -3.79 14.45 -10.61
C LYS A 259 -2.96 15.31 -9.65
N GLY A 260 -3.64 16.00 -8.73
CA GLY A 260 -3.06 16.84 -7.68
C GLY A 260 -2.33 18.11 -8.16
N VAL A 261 -2.41 18.46 -9.45
CA VAL A 261 -1.69 19.63 -10.00
C VAL A 261 -2.16 20.94 -9.37
N HIS A 262 -3.46 21.11 -9.13
CA HIS A 262 -3.99 22.32 -8.49
C HIS A 262 -3.48 22.49 -7.05
N PHE A 263 -3.33 21.39 -6.28
CA PHE A 263 -2.75 21.43 -4.93
C PHE A 263 -1.26 21.76 -4.99
N PHE A 264 -0.54 21.20 -5.95
CA PHE A 264 0.88 21.51 -6.15
C PHE A 264 1.08 23.00 -6.50
N ASN A 265 0.26 23.54 -7.40
CA ASN A 265 0.33 24.95 -7.80
C ASN A 265 -0.01 25.88 -6.62
N GLU A 266 -0.99 25.53 -5.79
CA GLU A 266 -1.29 26.27 -4.56
C GLU A 266 -0.11 26.24 -3.58
N ALA A 267 0.54 25.08 -3.41
CA ALA A 267 1.76 24.97 -2.61
C ALA A 267 2.89 25.85 -3.16
N GLU A 268 3.06 25.97 -4.48
CA GLU A 268 4.04 26.89 -5.08
C GLU A 268 3.73 28.37 -4.81
N ILE A 269 2.45 28.76 -4.82
CA ILE A 269 2.01 30.12 -4.48
C ILE A 269 2.34 30.42 -3.02
N LEU A 270 1.97 29.50 -2.12
CA LEU A 270 2.22 29.61 -0.69
C LEU A 270 3.72 29.67 -0.39
N TRP A 271 4.53 28.86 -1.07
CA TRP A 271 5.99 28.90 -0.93
C TRP A 271 6.58 30.26 -1.31
N LYS A 272 6.13 30.85 -2.41
CA LYS A 272 6.57 32.19 -2.83
C LYS A 272 6.25 33.24 -1.78
N ALA A 273 5.10 33.13 -1.12
CA ALA A 273 4.68 34.05 -0.06
C ALA A 273 5.49 33.91 1.25
N GLU A 274 6.13 32.76 1.49
CA GLU A 274 7.00 32.54 2.66
C GLU A 274 8.38 33.21 2.51
N GLU A 275 8.74 33.69 1.31
CA GLU A 275 9.98 34.43 1.03
C GLU A 275 11.26 33.78 1.60
N GLY A 276 11.32 32.44 1.61
CA GLY A 276 12.48 31.70 2.09
C GLY A 276 12.56 31.53 3.61
N ARG A 277 11.52 31.87 4.38
CA ARG A 277 11.51 31.76 5.84
C ARG A 277 11.78 30.32 6.32
N PRO A 278 12.82 30.08 7.13
CA PRO A 278 13.03 28.79 7.78
C PRO A 278 11.96 28.52 8.84
N SER A 279 11.19 27.45 8.66
CA SER A 279 10.28 26.88 9.66
C SER A 279 10.18 25.37 9.44
N LEU A 280 9.79 24.63 10.49
CA LEU A 280 9.64 23.18 10.40
C LEU A 280 8.68 22.79 9.27
N ALA A 281 7.51 23.41 9.22
CA ALA A 281 6.50 23.16 8.18
C ALA A 281 6.99 23.50 6.76
N ASN A 282 7.74 24.60 6.57
CA ASN A 282 8.26 24.97 5.24
C ASN A 282 9.32 23.97 4.75
N ILE A 283 10.18 23.51 5.65
CA ILE A 283 11.21 22.51 5.34
C ILE A 283 10.56 21.19 4.91
N GLN A 284 9.58 20.73 5.70
CA GLN A 284 8.80 19.53 5.41
C GLN A 284 8.06 19.64 4.07
N ALA A 285 7.40 20.78 3.83
CA ALA A 285 6.64 21.03 2.61
C ALA A 285 7.52 21.00 1.36
N LEU A 286 8.71 21.62 1.40
CA LEU A 286 9.66 21.59 0.27
C LEU A 286 10.19 20.18 0.00
N ALA A 287 10.49 19.40 1.04
CA ALA A 287 10.93 18.01 0.89
C ALA A 287 9.84 17.16 0.22
N LEU A 288 8.58 17.35 0.60
CA LEU A 288 7.44 16.67 -0.01
C LEU A 288 7.18 17.13 -1.45
N MET A 289 7.29 18.43 -1.76
CA MET A 289 7.20 18.90 -3.14
C MET A 289 8.32 18.35 -4.03
N SER A 290 9.55 18.25 -3.49
CA SER A 290 10.65 17.59 -4.17
C SER A 290 10.29 16.14 -4.53
N HIS A 291 9.74 15.38 -3.58
CA HIS A 291 9.28 14.01 -3.80
C HIS A 291 8.16 13.94 -4.85
N ALA A 292 7.19 14.84 -4.82
CA ALA A 292 6.14 14.92 -5.84
C ALA A 292 6.71 15.17 -7.25
N LEU A 293 7.68 16.08 -7.38
CA LEU A 293 8.34 16.36 -8.66
C LEU A 293 9.19 15.19 -9.17
N ARG A 294 9.81 14.44 -8.25
CA ARG A 294 10.57 13.22 -8.58
C ARG A 294 9.67 12.20 -9.27
N LEU A 295 8.49 11.93 -8.69
CA LEU A 295 7.49 11.01 -9.26
C LEU A 295 6.90 11.54 -10.58
N LYS A 296 6.88 12.85 -10.78
CA LYS A 296 6.48 13.49 -12.05
C LYS A 296 7.59 13.53 -13.12
N GLY A 297 8.72 12.86 -12.90
CA GLY A 297 9.80 12.78 -13.89
C GLY A 297 10.52 14.12 -14.10
N LYS A 298 10.55 14.99 -13.09
CA LYS A 298 11.27 16.28 -13.12
C LYS A 298 12.49 16.27 -12.19
N PRO A 299 13.48 15.39 -12.40
CA PRO A 299 14.57 15.15 -11.45
C PRO A 299 15.43 16.40 -11.18
N GLY A 300 15.65 17.24 -12.20
CA GLY A 300 16.41 18.48 -12.03
C GLY A 300 15.75 19.48 -11.06
N ILE A 301 14.45 19.72 -11.23
CA ILE A 301 13.70 20.65 -10.37
C ILE A 301 13.50 20.03 -8.97
N SER A 302 13.19 18.74 -8.92
CA SER A 302 13.12 17.96 -7.68
C SER A 302 14.40 18.12 -6.84
N TRP A 303 15.57 17.93 -7.47
CA TRP A 303 16.85 18.11 -6.80
C TRP A 303 17.06 19.54 -6.27
N LEU A 304 16.72 20.57 -7.04
CA LEU A 304 16.83 21.96 -6.60
C LEU A 304 15.93 22.24 -5.39
N MET A 305 14.69 21.75 -5.38
CA MET A 305 13.78 21.90 -4.23
C MET A 305 14.30 21.16 -3.00
N LEU A 306 14.85 19.95 -3.16
CA LEU A 306 15.48 19.24 -2.05
C LEU A 306 16.67 20.04 -1.49
N ARG A 307 17.51 20.64 -2.35
CA ARG A 307 18.62 21.47 -1.90
C ARG A 307 18.15 22.71 -1.13
N GLN A 308 17.02 23.31 -1.52
CA GLN A 308 16.39 24.37 -0.73
C GLN A 308 15.94 23.86 0.65
N ALA A 309 15.25 22.72 0.71
CA ALA A 309 14.84 22.12 1.98
C ALA A 309 16.03 21.81 2.90
N VAL A 310 17.12 21.27 2.35
CA VAL A 310 18.37 20.99 3.07
C VAL A 310 19.01 22.29 3.57
N GLN A 311 19.05 23.34 2.75
CA GLN A 311 19.60 24.64 3.17
C GLN A 311 18.78 25.22 4.33
N LEU A 312 17.45 25.25 4.22
CA LEU A 312 16.59 25.70 5.32
C LEU A 312 16.77 24.83 6.57
N GLY A 313 16.92 23.51 6.42
CA GLY A 313 17.21 22.61 7.54
C GLY A 313 18.55 22.89 8.21
N GLN A 314 19.57 23.28 7.46
CA GLN A 314 20.86 23.74 8.00
C GLN A 314 20.71 25.05 8.76
N ASP A 315 19.98 26.02 8.19
CA ASP A 315 19.72 27.32 8.81
C ASP A 315 18.84 27.18 10.08
N PHE A 316 17.94 26.20 10.08
CA PHE A 316 17.10 25.82 11.23
C PHE A 316 17.87 25.04 12.31
N GLY A 317 19.10 24.63 12.02
CA GLY A 317 20.00 23.98 12.98
C GLY A 317 19.84 22.47 13.11
N PHE A 318 19.41 21.76 12.06
CA PHE A 318 19.27 20.30 12.08
C PHE A 318 20.61 19.54 11.99
N PHE A 319 21.61 20.11 11.32
CA PHE A 319 22.86 19.41 10.96
C PHE A 319 24.12 20.03 11.56
N GLN A 320 24.02 21.28 12.01
CA GLN A 320 25.09 22.00 12.68
C GLN A 320 24.48 22.87 13.76
N ALA A 321 25.13 22.96 14.92
CA ALA A 321 24.69 23.87 15.97
C ALA A 321 24.71 25.31 15.41
N PRO A 322 23.60 26.09 15.52
CA PRO A 322 23.57 27.45 15.04
C PRO A 322 24.68 28.27 15.70
N ARG A 323 25.56 28.89 14.90
CA ARG A 323 26.65 29.74 15.43
C ARG A 323 26.12 31.02 16.08
N THR A 324 24.88 31.40 15.78
CA THR A 324 24.22 32.60 16.27
C THR A 324 22.75 32.32 16.61
N GLY A 325 22.46 32.17 17.91
CA GLY A 325 21.32 32.80 18.60
C GLY A 325 19.86 32.42 18.33
N HIS A 326 19.47 31.77 17.23
CA HIS A 326 18.03 31.80 16.86
C HIS A 326 17.20 30.52 17.08
N HIS A 327 17.79 29.35 17.30
CA HIS A 327 17.03 28.16 17.72
C HIS A 327 17.87 27.23 18.60
N ARG A 328 17.64 27.28 19.91
CA ARG A 328 18.24 26.33 20.86
C ARG A 328 17.28 25.18 21.05
N TRP A 329 17.54 24.06 20.39
CA TRP A 329 16.75 22.83 20.54
C TRP A 329 16.56 22.41 22.01
N GLN A 330 17.53 22.72 22.88
CA GLN A 330 17.46 22.47 24.32
C GLN A 330 16.31 23.21 25.02
N ASP A 331 15.92 24.38 24.51
CA ASP A 331 14.88 25.24 25.08
C ASP A 331 13.49 24.98 24.46
N THR A 332 13.42 24.09 23.46
CA THR A 332 12.16 23.74 22.77
C THR A 332 11.39 22.63 23.47
N SER A 333 10.08 22.54 23.19
CA SER A 333 9.24 21.47 23.73
C SER A 333 9.75 20.09 23.31
N VAL A 334 9.36 19.07 24.07
CA VAL A 334 9.67 17.67 23.74
C VAL A 334 9.14 17.32 22.35
N ASP A 335 7.91 17.73 22.02
CA ASP A 335 7.28 17.46 20.73
C ASP A 335 8.01 18.14 19.57
N MET A 336 8.45 19.39 19.76
CA MET A 336 9.22 20.12 18.74
C MET A 336 10.57 19.44 18.47
N ARG A 337 11.25 18.94 19.52
CA ARG A 337 12.49 18.17 19.35
C ARG A 337 12.26 16.85 18.61
N PHE A 338 11.18 16.14 18.91
CA PHE A 338 10.87 14.89 18.20
C PHE A 338 10.52 15.13 16.74
N ALA A 339 9.63 16.07 16.43
CA ALA A 339 9.28 16.41 15.06
C ALA A 339 10.48 16.98 14.28
N GLY A 340 11.33 17.78 14.94
CA GLY A 340 12.58 18.27 14.37
C GLY A 340 13.57 17.14 14.08
N ALA A 341 13.74 16.18 14.98
CA ALA A 341 14.58 15.00 14.77
C ALA A 341 14.07 14.13 13.60
N GLU A 342 12.75 13.86 13.55
CA GLU A 342 12.13 13.11 12.46
C GLU A 342 12.35 13.81 11.11
N THR A 343 12.13 15.13 11.06
CA THR A 343 12.35 15.92 9.84
C THR A 343 13.82 15.93 9.42
N ALA A 344 14.75 16.10 10.36
CA ALA A 344 16.18 16.11 10.07
C ALA A 344 16.67 14.76 9.50
N TRP A 345 16.23 13.65 10.10
CA TRP A 345 16.53 12.31 9.59
C TRP A 345 15.84 12.02 8.26
N GLY A 346 14.58 12.41 8.11
CA GLY A 346 13.85 12.30 6.85
C GLY A 346 14.53 13.05 5.70
N LEU A 347 15.01 14.28 5.95
CA LEU A 347 15.82 15.03 4.98
C LEU A 347 17.13 14.33 4.64
N PHE A 348 17.85 13.81 5.65
CA PHE A 348 19.10 13.08 5.43
C PHE A 348 18.88 11.83 4.56
N ILE A 349 17.83 11.06 4.87
CA ILE A 349 17.43 9.87 4.12
C ILE A 349 17.07 10.25 2.67
N LEU A 350 16.18 11.23 2.47
CA LEU A 350 15.76 11.65 1.14
C LEU A 350 16.94 12.19 0.31
N ASN A 351 17.83 12.98 0.93
CA ASN A 351 19.04 13.46 0.28
C ASN A 351 19.99 12.32 -0.10
N SER A 352 20.18 11.33 0.77
CA SER A 352 20.99 10.14 0.47
C SER A 352 20.41 9.33 -0.70
N GLN A 353 19.10 9.06 -0.68
CA GLN A 353 18.41 8.31 -1.74
C GLN A 353 18.50 9.02 -3.09
N MET A 354 18.15 10.30 -3.15
CA MET A 354 18.21 11.06 -4.40
C MET A 354 19.65 11.25 -4.91
N SER A 355 20.64 11.28 -4.02
CA SER A 355 22.05 11.34 -4.41
C SER A 355 22.51 10.05 -5.09
N MET A 356 22.11 8.88 -4.59
CA MET A 356 22.32 7.60 -5.30
C MET A 356 21.71 7.61 -6.69
N GLU A 357 20.42 7.97 -6.79
CA GLU A 357 19.69 8.00 -8.07
C GLU A 357 20.36 8.94 -9.08
N CYS A 358 20.89 10.08 -8.60
CA CYS A 358 21.61 11.05 -9.42
C CYS A 358 23.09 10.70 -9.65
N LYS A 359 23.60 9.57 -9.13
CA LYS A 359 25.02 9.17 -9.17
C LYS A 359 25.97 10.23 -8.59
N LYS A 360 25.63 10.76 -7.41
CA LYS A 360 26.36 11.83 -6.71
C LYS A 360 26.62 11.45 -5.26
N THR A 361 27.61 12.12 -4.66
CA THR A 361 27.82 12.09 -3.20
C THR A 361 26.79 12.96 -2.48
N ALA A 362 26.23 12.45 -1.36
CA ALA A 362 25.17 13.14 -0.62
C ALA A 362 25.57 14.49 -0.02
N ASN A 363 26.85 14.71 0.30
CA ASN A 363 27.41 15.96 0.82
C ASN A 363 26.52 16.66 1.88
N LEU A 364 25.97 15.87 2.81
CA LEU A 364 25.17 16.35 3.93
C LEU A 364 25.68 15.68 5.21
N LYS A 365 25.91 16.48 6.25
CA LYS A 365 26.35 15.97 7.56
C LYS A 365 25.20 15.22 8.23
N LEU A 366 25.55 14.36 9.19
CA LEU A 366 24.55 13.70 10.03
C LEU A 366 23.72 14.74 10.82
N PRO A 367 22.43 14.48 11.04
CA PRO A 367 21.63 15.23 11.99
C PRO A 367 22.28 15.31 13.37
N ILE A 368 22.07 16.43 14.08
CA ILE A 368 22.55 16.58 15.47
C ILE A 368 21.74 15.76 16.48
N PHE A 369 20.59 15.23 16.05
CA PHE A 369 19.69 14.43 16.87
C PHE A 369 20.00 12.95 16.70
N ASN A 370 19.89 12.20 17.79
CA ASN A 370 19.77 10.75 17.65
C ASN A 370 18.45 10.42 16.93
N PRO A 371 18.40 9.32 16.15
CA PRO A 371 17.13 8.78 15.68
C PRO A 371 16.21 8.59 16.90
N PRO A 372 14.89 8.83 16.78
CA PRO A 372 13.97 8.78 17.92
C PRO A 372 14.18 7.49 18.73
N GLY A 373 14.67 7.56 19.98
CA GLY A 373 15.27 6.44 20.75
C GLY A 373 14.28 5.48 21.47
N ARG A 374 14.76 4.29 21.88
CA ARG A 374 13.97 3.11 22.32
C ARG A 374 13.17 3.28 23.62
N ASP A 375 13.42 4.35 24.37
CA ASP A 375 12.94 4.48 25.76
C ASP A 375 11.48 4.93 25.89
N ASN A 376 10.85 5.35 24.79
CA ASN A 376 9.42 5.60 24.74
C ASN A 376 8.71 4.32 24.25
N VAL A 377 7.86 3.75 25.13
CA VAL A 377 6.89 2.68 24.83
C VAL A 377 6.31 2.93 23.44
N GLY A 378 6.26 1.87 22.62
CA GLY A 378 5.99 1.92 21.18
C GLY A 378 4.95 2.96 20.79
N ASP A 379 5.12 3.58 19.61
CA ASP A 379 4.32 4.73 19.21
C ASP A 379 2.83 4.48 19.47
N GLY A 380 2.32 3.26 19.31
CA GLY A 380 0.92 2.91 19.52
C GLY A 380 0.07 3.34 18.33
N ILE A 381 0.74 3.57 17.19
CA ILE A 381 0.12 3.91 15.92
C ILE A 381 -0.26 2.60 15.25
N VAL A 382 -1.54 2.48 14.94
CA VAL A 382 -2.10 1.34 14.22
C VAL A 382 -2.17 1.69 12.75
N TRP A 383 -1.68 0.79 11.91
CA TRP A 383 -1.81 0.86 10.47
C TRP A 383 -2.94 -0.04 9.99
N ILE A 384 -3.74 0.48 9.06
CA ILE A 384 -4.87 -0.19 8.42
C ILE A 384 -4.88 0.23 6.94
N PRO A 385 -5.04 -0.70 6.00
CA PRO A 385 -5.27 -0.37 4.59
C PRO A 385 -6.45 0.59 4.40
N TYR A 386 -6.28 1.55 3.50
CA TYR A 386 -7.28 2.55 3.12
C TYR A 386 -7.10 2.91 1.64
N PRO A 387 -8.15 2.99 0.81
CA PRO A 387 -9.56 2.80 1.12
C PRO A 387 -9.87 1.35 1.50
N ARG A 388 -11.00 1.13 2.15
CA ARG A 388 -11.39 -0.22 2.57
C ARG A 388 -12.14 -0.96 1.48
N SER A 389 -12.68 -0.27 0.47
CA SER A 389 -13.33 -0.88 -0.71
C SER A 389 -14.38 -1.95 -0.32
N ASN A 390 -15.13 -1.71 0.77
CA ASN A 390 -16.08 -2.64 1.39
C ASN A 390 -15.51 -3.87 2.15
N HIS A 391 -14.19 -3.97 2.31
CA HIS A 391 -13.57 -4.96 3.20
C HIS A 391 -13.62 -4.48 4.66
N ILE A 392 -14.59 -5.02 5.41
CA ILE A 392 -14.81 -4.68 6.84
C ILE A 392 -13.71 -5.30 7.74
N GLU A 393 -12.97 -6.31 7.25
CA GLU A 393 -12.13 -7.21 8.05
C GLU A 393 -10.61 -6.93 8.02
N TYR A 394 -10.15 -5.80 7.47
CA TYR A 394 -8.70 -5.54 7.45
C TYR A 394 -8.09 -5.61 8.86
N GLU A 395 -7.09 -6.47 9.00
CA GLU A 395 -6.40 -6.68 10.26
C GLU A 395 -5.63 -5.42 10.66
N LYS A 396 -5.85 -4.97 11.90
CA LYS A 396 -5.11 -3.87 12.51
C LYS A 396 -3.69 -4.33 12.80
N LYS A 397 -2.69 -3.70 12.20
CA LYS A 397 -1.28 -4.01 12.42
C LYS A 397 -0.56 -2.84 13.08
N PRO A 398 0.51 -3.07 13.87
CA PRO A 398 1.38 -1.99 14.31
C PRO A 398 1.99 -1.28 13.09
N ALA A 399 2.00 0.06 13.09
CA ALA A 399 2.57 0.82 11.98
C ALA A 399 4.11 0.76 11.95
N LEU A 400 4.76 0.50 13.10
CA LEU A 400 6.21 0.37 13.22
C LEU A 400 6.99 1.61 12.71
N LEU A 401 6.36 2.79 12.64
CA LEU A 401 6.92 3.98 12.00
C LEU A 401 8.27 4.34 12.59
N ARG A 402 8.34 4.36 13.92
CA ARG A 402 9.58 4.67 14.63
C ARG A 402 10.71 3.67 14.35
N GLU A 403 10.43 2.37 14.33
CA GLU A 403 11.47 1.36 14.06
C GLU A 403 11.92 1.43 12.60
N ILE A 404 10.99 1.64 11.66
CA ILE A 404 11.30 1.88 10.25
C ILE A 404 12.18 3.11 10.08
N MET A 405 11.90 4.21 10.78
CA MET A 405 12.72 5.43 10.74
C MET A 405 14.16 5.13 11.20
N ILE A 406 14.33 4.44 12.33
CA ILE A 406 15.65 4.09 12.88
C ILE A 406 16.44 3.23 11.90
N GLN A 407 15.82 2.17 11.37
CA GLN A 407 16.52 1.28 10.45
C GLN A 407 16.82 1.95 9.12
N THR A 408 15.92 2.81 8.63
CA THR A 408 16.15 3.59 7.41
C THR A 408 17.25 4.64 7.61
N ALA A 409 17.36 5.24 8.80
CA ALA A 409 18.44 6.15 9.16
C ALA A 409 19.80 5.44 9.12
N HIS A 410 19.93 4.29 9.81
CA HIS A 410 21.16 3.49 9.77
C HIS A 410 21.50 3.02 8.35
N PHE A 411 20.49 2.62 7.58
CA PHE A 411 20.67 2.24 6.19
C PHE A 411 21.15 3.42 5.32
N ALA A 412 20.61 4.62 5.53
CA ALA A 412 21.04 5.81 4.81
C ALA A 412 22.50 6.16 5.07
N GLU A 413 23.02 5.90 6.27
CA GLU A 413 24.46 6.04 6.58
C GLU A 413 25.32 5.02 5.80
N LEU A 414 24.87 3.77 5.66
CA LEU A 414 25.52 2.79 4.79
C LEU A 414 25.51 3.26 3.34
N LEU A 415 24.39 3.83 2.89
CA LEU A 415 24.22 4.33 1.54
C LEU A 415 25.14 5.52 1.25
N VAL A 416 25.33 6.44 2.21
CA VAL A 416 26.31 7.53 2.07
C VAL A 416 27.75 7.01 1.93
N ASN A 417 28.11 5.99 2.72
CA ASN A 417 29.44 5.36 2.59
C ASN A 417 29.61 4.66 1.23
N MET A 418 28.54 4.05 0.72
CA MET A 418 28.51 3.47 -0.62
C MET A 418 28.68 4.55 -1.70
N GLN A 419 28.02 5.71 -1.58
CA GLN A 419 28.17 6.82 -2.54
C GLN A 419 29.59 7.35 -2.61
N ASP A 420 30.22 7.54 -1.44
CA ASP A 420 31.59 7.99 -1.31
C ASP A 420 32.58 6.99 -1.96
N LEU A 421 32.29 5.69 -1.86
CA LEU A 421 33.04 4.69 -2.62
C LEU A 421 32.79 4.83 -4.12
N LEU A 422 31.53 4.77 -4.57
CA LEU A 422 31.18 4.62 -5.99
C LEU A 422 31.39 5.88 -6.84
N PHE A 423 31.22 7.06 -6.25
CA PHE A 423 31.17 8.33 -6.98
C PHE A 423 32.31 9.29 -6.63
N ASP A 424 33.25 8.86 -5.81
CA ASP A 424 34.47 9.61 -5.49
C ASP A 424 35.69 8.68 -5.51
N LYS A 425 35.81 7.77 -4.53
CA LYS A 425 37.04 6.99 -4.33
C LYS A 425 37.34 5.97 -5.43
N ALA A 426 36.32 5.34 -6.01
CA ALA A 426 36.50 4.24 -6.96
C ALA A 426 37.34 4.62 -8.19
N PHE A 427 37.32 5.90 -8.61
CA PHE A 427 38.08 6.37 -9.76
C PHE A 427 39.59 6.36 -9.56
N ASP A 428 40.06 6.34 -8.31
CA ASP A 428 41.48 6.33 -7.95
C ASP A 428 41.97 4.93 -7.49
N MET A 429 41.13 3.90 -7.56
CA MET A 429 41.42 2.55 -7.06
C MET A 429 41.77 1.59 -8.19
N ASP A 430 42.73 0.69 -7.96
CA ASP A 430 42.87 -0.47 -8.84
C ASP A 430 41.70 -1.44 -8.65
N ILE A 431 41.47 -2.29 -9.65
CA ILE A 431 40.32 -3.19 -9.68
C ILE A 431 40.30 -4.18 -8.50
N GLY A 432 41.47 -4.59 -8.00
CA GLY A 432 41.58 -5.50 -6.86
C GLY A 432 41.19 -4.81 -5.55
N ASP A 433 41.63 -3.56 -5.37
CA ASP A 433 41.20 -2.70 -4.25
C ASP A 433 39.70 -2.39 -4.32
N LEU A 434 39.18 -2.06 -5.50
CA LEU A 434 37.75 -1.81 -5.70
C LEU A 434 36.91 -3.04 -5.34
N CYS A 435 37.30 -4.24 -5.79
CA CYS A 435 36.64 -5.50 -5.43
C CYS A 435 36.59 -5.72 -3.91
N ARG A 436 37.69 -5.42 -3.20
CA ARG A 436 37.76 -5.52 -1.74
C ARG A 436 36.82 -4.52 -1.06
N ALA A 437 36.79 -3.28 -1.52
CA ALA A 437 35.92 -2.24 -0.96
C ALA A 437 34.43 -2.54 -1.22
N VAL A 438 34.07 -2.97 -2.42
CA VAL A 438 32.71 -3.43 -2.75
C VAL A 438 32.29 -4.59 -1.86
N SER A 439 33.16 -5.59 -1.68
CA SER A 439 32.89 -6.73 -0.80
C SER A 439 32.69 -6.30 0.66
N ALA A 440 33.46 -5.31 1.14
CA ALA A 440 33.31 -4.77 2.49
C ALA A 440 31.98 -4.01 2.68
N VAL A 441 31.54 -3.23 1.68
CA VAL A 441 30.21 -2.58 1.71
C VAL A 441 29.11 -3.64 1.71
N TYR A 442 29.21 -4.65 0.85
CA TYR A 442 28.25 -5.75 0.78
C TYR A 442 28.13 -6.50 2.13
N ALA A 443 29.26 -6.84 2.78
CA ALA A 443 29.25 -7.48 4.09
C ALA A 443 28.59 -6.61 5.19
N ARG A 444 28.72 -5.29 5.12
CA ARG A 444 28.05 -4.35 6.03
C ARG A 444 26.54 -4.33 5.79
N LEU A 445 26.11 -4.35 4.53
CA LEU A 445 24.69 -4.50 4.18
C LEU A 445 24.13 -5.81 4.75
N GLU A 446 24.78 -6.95 4.52
CA GLU A 446 24.34 -8.26 5.05
C GLU A 446 24.29 -8.29 6.57
N THR A 447 25.23 -7.61 7.24
CA THR A 447 25.24 -7.49 8.70
C THR A 447 24.07 -6.64 9.19
N TRP A 448 23.74 -5.56 8.48
CA TRP A 448 22.57 -4.74 8.80
C TRP A 448 21.25 -5.50 8.62
N LEU A 449 21.09 -6.25 7.52
CA LEU A 449 19.87 -7.04 7.29
C LEU A 449 19.67 -8.10 8.39
N ARG A 450 20.73 -8.84 8.75
CA ARG A 450 20.70 -9.83 9.84
C ARG A 450 20.51 -9.22 11.22
N GLY A 451 20.76 -7.92 11.37
CA GLY A 451 20.61 -7.17 12.61
C GLY A 451 19.23 -6.52 12.78
N LEU A 452 18.32 -6.68 11.81
CA LEU A 452 16.96 -6.16 11.93
C LEU A 452 16.24 -6.80 13.13
N PRO A 453 15.40 -6.04 13.86
CA PRO A 453 14.60 -6.59 14.94
C PRO A 453 13.46 -7.47 14.39
N GLY A 454 13.04 -8.46 15.17
CA GLY A 454 12.02 -9.46 14.76
C GLY A 454 10.77 -8.92 14.06
N PRO A 455 10.12 -7.81 14.52
CA PRO A 455 8.96 -7.26 13.83
C PRO A 455 9.21 -6.72 12.41
N LEU A 456 10.48 -6.56 12.01
CA LEU A 456 10.90 -6.13 10.68
C LEU A 456 11.44 -7.29 9.82
N GLU A 457 11.50 -8.51 10.35
CA GLU A 457 11.83 -9.70 9.57
C GLU A 457 10.63 -10.08 8.68
N ILE A 458 10.92 -10.61 7.49
CA ILE A 458 9.87 -11.05 6.55
C ILE A 458 9.43 -12.46 6.91
N ASP A 459 8.17 -12.59 7.33
CA ASP A 459 7.45 -13.85 7.37
C ASP A 459 6.58 -13.96 6.11
N LYS A 460 6.90 -14.93 5.24
CA LYS A 460 6.20 -15.17 3.97
C LYS A 460 4.77 -15.70 4.17
N GLU A 461 4.45 -16.22 5.35
CA GLU A 461 3.11 -16.74 5.66
C GLU A 461 2.18 -15.66 6.26
N ALA A 462 2.75 -14.50 6.64
CA ALA A 462 2.02 -13.41 7.27
C ALA A 462 1.92 -12.17 6.35
N ILE A 463 0.77 -11.51 6.39
CA ILE A 463 0.59 -10.21 5.70
C ILE A 463 1.48 -9.16 6.38
N GLN A 464 2.48 -8.70 5.63
CA GLN A 464 3.45 -7.68 6.06
C GLN A 464 2.94 -6.27 5.76
N VAL A 465 3.22 -5.32 6.66
CA VAL A 465 2.91 -3.91 6.37
C VAL A 465 3.84 -3.37 5.26
N PRO A 466 3.36 -2.49 4.36
CA PRO A 466 4.12 -2.06 3.18
C PRO A 466 5.52 -1.49 3.47
N GLN A 467 5.66 -0.76 4.56
CA GLN A 467 6.91 -0.12 4.98
C GLN A 467 7.99 -1.12 5.38
N VAL A 468 7.62 -2.32 5.86
CA VAL A 468 8.57 -3.41 6.11
C VAL A 468 9.08 -3.95 4.77
N LEU A 469 8.18 -4.23 3.82
CA LEU A 469 8.57 -4.65 2.46
C LEU A 469 9.46 -3.60 1.79
N SER A 470 9.12 -2.32 1.92
CA SER A 470 9.92 -1.21 1.37
C SER A 470 11.35 -1.20 1.92
N LEU A 471 11.55 -1.53 3.19
CA LEU A 471 12.87 -1.59 3.81
C LEU A 471 13.75 -2.68 3.17
N HIS A 472 13.21 -3.88 2.97
CA HIS A 472 13.90 -5.00 2.32
C HIS A 472 14.13 -4.76 0.82
N ILE A 473 13.17 -4.13 0.13
CA ILE A 473 13.33 -3.72 -1.26
C ILE A 473 14.49 -2.70 -1.39
N LYS A 474 14.57 -1.69 -0.51
CA LYS A 474 15.68 -0.72 -0.50
C LYS A 474 17.03 -1.40 -0.31
N TYR A 475 17.10 -2.42 0.56
CA TYR A 475 18.31 -3.20 0.78
C TYR A 475 18.80 -3.91 -0.49
N HIS A 476 17.92 -4.69 -1.15
CA HIS A 476 18.30 -5.38 -2.38
C HIS A 476 18.58 -4.41 -3.52
N HIS A 477 17.91 -3.25 -3.52
CA HIS A 477 18.18 -2.23 -4.51
C HIS A 477 19.59 -1.66 -4.36
N ALA A 478 20.06 -1.40 -3.14
CA ALA A 478 21.46 -1.00 -2.92
C ALA A 478 22.45 -2.08 -3.38
N ILE A 479 22.14 -3.37 -3.22
CA ILE A 479 22.98 -4.46 -3.75
C ILE A 479 23.03 -4.40 -5.28
N ILE A 480 21.88 -4.18 -5.93
CA ILE A 480 21.84 -4.03 -7.40
C ILE A 480 22.74 -2.89 -7.83
N LEU A 481 22.60 -1.69 -7.24
CA LEU A 481 23.43 -0.54 -7.59
C LEU A 481 24.93 -0.78 -7.34
N LEU A 482 25.28 -1.46 -6.25
CA LEU A 482 26.66 -1.76 -5.87
C LEU A 482 27.34 -2.66 -6.90
N PHE A 483 26.69 -3.78 -7.23
CA PHE A 483 27.25 -4.74 -8.18
C PHE A 483 27.05 -4.30 -9.63
N ASP A 484 26.07 -3.47 -9.95
CA ASP A 484 25.93 -2.89 -11.27
C ASP A 484 27.11 -1.95 -11.59
N PHE A 485 27.54 -1.13 -10.62
CA PHE A 485 28.75 -0.33 -10.77
C PHE A 485 29.98 -1.21 -11.05
N LEU A 486 30.17 -2.29 -10.26
CA LEU A 486 31.31 -3.18 -10.42
C LEU A 486 31.29 -3.95 -11.75
N VAL A 487 30.13 -4.52 -12.12
CA VAL A 487 29.98 -5.33 -13.34
C VAL A 487 30.17 -4.50 -14.61
N ASN A 488 29.80 -3.21 -14.57
CA ASN A 488 29.93 -2.30 -15.69
C ASN A 488 31.28 -1.54 -15.71
N HIS A 489 32.17 -1.78 -14.74
CA HIS A 489 33.50 -1.20 -14.73
C HIS A 489 34.37 -1.83 -15.84
N GLU A 490 34.98 -1.00 -16.70
CA GLU A 490 35.68 -1.43 -17.92
C GLU A 490 36.75 -2.51 -17.64
N ASP A 491 37.47 -2.34 -16.55
CA ASP A 491 38.54 -3.20 -16.11
C ASP A 491 38.11 -4.47 -15.35
N PHE A 492 36.86 -4.56 -14.89
CA PHE A 492 36.45 -5.65 -14.01
C PHE A 492 36.47 -7.01 -14.69
N ALA A 493 35.79 -7.13 -15.84
CA ALA A 493 35.72 -8.40 -16.55
C ALA A 493 37.08 -8.86 -17.13
N PRO A 494 37.93 -7.98 -17.70
CA PRO A 494 39.24 -8.38 -18.21
C PRO A 494 40.25 -8.76 -17.12
N MET A 495 40.22 -8.10 -15.96
CA MET A 495 41.26 -8.26 -14.92
C MET A 495 40.86 -9.16 -13.75
N SER A 496 39.60 -9.60 -13.67
CA SER A 496 39.12 -10.48 -12.61
C SER A 496 38.94 -11.92 -13.08
N HIS A 497 38.97 -12.88 -12.14
CA HIS A 497 38.72 -14.27 -12.48
C HIS A 497 37.25 -14.47 -12.92
N PRO A 498 36.94 -15.29 -13.95
CA PRO A 498 35.57 -15.48 -14.44
C PRO A 498 34.56 -15.88 -13.36
N SER A 499 34.98 -16.65 -12.34
CA SER A 499 34.12 -17.00 -11.21
C SER A 499 33.69 -15.80 -10.37
N GLN A 500 34.56 -14.80 -10.21
CA GLN A 500 34.23 -13.57 -9.46
C GLN A 500 33.24 -12.70 -10.25
N VAL A 501 33.44 -12.58 -11.56
CA VAL A 501 32.52 -11.88 -12.46
C VAL A 501 31.14 -12.53 -12.43
N ASN A 502 31.09 -13.87 -12.53
CA ASN A 502 29.85 -14.62 -12.46
C ASN A 502 29.17 -14.52 -11.10
N GLN A 503 29.95 -14.52 -10.01
CA GLN A 503 29.41 -14.32 -8.66
C GLN A 503 28.79 -12.93 -8.50
N ALA A 504 29.47 -11.87 -8.95
CA ALA A 504 28.93 -10.50 -8.92
C ALA A 504 27.61 -10.37 -9.69
N ARG A 505 27.55 -10.95 -10.90
CA ARG A 505 26.32 -11.01 -11.71
C ARG A 505 25.22 -11.79 -11.00
N SER A 506 25.55 -12.94 -10.41
CA SER A 506 24.60 -13.78 -9.68
C SER A 506 23.99 -13.07 -8.47
N ILE A 507 24.81 -12.37 -7.67
CA ILE A 507 24.34 -11.58 -6.53
C ILE A 507 23.35 -10.48 -6.98
N ARG A 508 23.69 -9.80 -8.08
CA ARG A 508 22.82 -8.76 -8.68
C ARG A 508 21.48 -9.33 -9.14
N LEU A 509 21.50 -10.45 -9.87
CA LEU A 509 20.29 -11.13 -10.37
C LEU A 509 19.41 -11.65 -9.23
N GLN A 510 20.02 -12.27 -8.21
CA GLN A 510 19.28 -12.77 -7.06
C GLN A 510 18.61 -11.64 -6.29
N SER A 511 19.25 -10.48 -6.18
CA SER A 511 18.66 -9.30 -5.53
C SER A 511 17.47 -8.74 -6.32
N ALA A 512 17.56 -8.71 -7.65
CA ALA A 512 16.44 -8.30 -8.51
C ALA A 512 15.25 -9.26 -8.38
N LYS A 513 15.50 -10.56 -8.31
CA LYS A 513 14.47 -11.56 -8.03
C LYS A 513 13.84 -11.37 -6.65
N GLN A 514 14.64 -11.15 -5.60
CA GLN A 514 14.09 -10.91 -4.25
C GLN A 514 13.21 -9.66 -4.19
N ILE A 515 13.52 -8.60 -4.95
CA ILE A 515 12.62 -7.45 -5.07
C ILE A 515 11.28 -7.86 -5.69
N ALA A 516 11.29 -8.66 -6.77
CA ALA A 516 10.06 -9.18 -7.36
C ALA A 516 9.27 -10.05 -6.37
N ASP A 517 9.92 -10.91 -5.59
CA ASP A 517 9.28 -11.73 -4.56
C ASP A 517 8.56 -10.86 -3.51
N TYR A 518 9.19 -9.78 -3.04
CA TYR A 518 8.56 -8.86 -2.08
C TYR A 518 7.43 -8.02 -2.67
N LEU A 519 7.55 -7.65 -3.94
CA LEU A 519 6.48 -6.97 -4.67
C LEU A 519 5.29 -7.92 -4.88
N LEU A 520 5.53 -9.20 -5.15
CA LEU A 520 4.46 -10.20 -5.22
C LEU A 520 3.71 -10.32 -3.88
N LEU A 521 4.43 -10.40 -2.74
CA LEU A 521 3.79 -10.39 -1.42
C LEU A 521 2.95 -9.13 -1.18
N TYR A 522 3.40 -7.97 -1.65
CA TYR A 522 2.61 -6.73 -1.60
C TYR A 522 1.35 -6.84 -2.46
N HIS A 523 1.50 -7.30 -3.71
CA HIS A 523 0.40 -7.43 -4.66
C HIS A 523 -0.70 -8.36 -4.14
N GLU A 524 -0.33 -9.54 -3.63
CA GLU A 524 -1.27 -10.50 -3.05
C GLU A 524 -2.00 -9.95 -1.81
N SER A 525 -1.35 -9.08 -1.04
CA SER A 525 -1.91 -8.51 0.18
C SER A 525 -2.80 -7.29 -0.07
N TYR A 526 -2.45 -6.42 -1.03
CA TYR A 526 -2.99 -5.06 -1.14
C TYR A 526 -3.39 -4.65 -2.56
N GLY A 527 -3.12 -5.47 -3.57
CA GLY A 527 -3.30 -5.09 -4.97
C GLY A 527 -2.24 -4.11 -5.47
N LEU A 528 -2.42 -3.58 -6.69
CA LEU A 528 -1.45 -2.69 -7.35
C LEU A 528 -1.78 -1.19 -7.29
N ARG A 529 -2.99 -0.84 -6.84
CA ARG A 529 -3.48 0.55 -6.94
C ARG A 529 -2.71 1.54 -6.08
N HIS A 530 -2.33 1.11 -4.88
CA HIS A 530 -1.76 2.00 -3.86
C HIS A 530 -0.29 1.72 -3.55
N VAL A 531 0.45 1.10 -4.48
CA VAL A 531 1.86 0.79 -4.28
C VAL A 531 2.63 2.09 -3.96
N PRO A 532 3.42 2.15 -2.87
CA PRO A 532 4.18 3.34 -2.51
C PRO A 532 5.14 3.76 -3.64
N GLY A 533 5.22 5.06 -3.93
CA GLY A 533 6.07 5.60 -5.00
C GLY A 533 7.57 5.36 -4.79
N GLN A 534 8.00 5.06 -3.56
CA GLN A 534 9.38 4.70 -3.20
C GLN A 534 9.80 3.34 -3.75
N MET A 535 8.87 2.48 -4.18
CA MET A 535 9.17 1.17 -4.77
C MET A 535 9.38 1.24 -6.30
N LEU A 536 9.07 2.37 -6.94
CA LEU A 536 9.16 2.53 -8.41
C LEU A 536 10.57 2.29 -8.94
N GLU A 537 11.55 3.01 -8.42
CA GLU A 537 12.91 2.96 -8.95
C GLU A 537 13.56 1.57 -8.73
N PRO A 538 13.44 0.92 -7.54
CA PRO A 538 13.87 -0.46 -7.34
C PRO A 538 13.22 -1.45 -8.32
N THR A 539 11.94 -1.25 -8.65
CA THR A 539 11.22 -2.09 -9.63
C THR A 539 11.84 -1.94 -11.01
N ASN A 540 12.11 -0.70 -11.44
CA ASN A 540 12.76 -0.41 -12.71
C ASN A 540 14.19 -0.97 -12.79
N ALA A 541 15.01 -0.76 -11.75
CA ALA A 541 16.39 -1.29 -11.69
C ALA A 541 16.40 -2.82 -11.75
N SER A 542 15.48 -3.48 -11.05
CA SER A 542 15.30 -4.93 -11.08
C SER A 542 14.87 -5.42 -12.46
N SER A 543 13.95 -4.70 -13.12
CA SER A 543 13.46 -5.04 -14.46
C SER A 543 14.59 -4.99 -15.49
N LEU A 544 15.39 -3.92 -15.50
CA LEU A 544 16.55 -3.79 -16.37
C LEU A 544 17.60 -4.85 -16.07
N THR A 545 17.79 -5.20 -14.79
CA THR A 545 18.72 -6.26 -14.38
C THR A 545 18.29 -7.63 -14.93
N LEU A 546 17.03 -8.02 -14.72
CA LEU A 546 16.51 -9.31 -15.20
C LEU A 546 16.37 -9.37 -16.71
N LEU A 547 16.08 -8.23 -17.36
CA LEU A 547 16.02 -8.13 -18.82
C LEU A 547 17.29 -8.69 -19.47
N THR A 548 18.46 -8.44 -18.88
CA THR A 548 19.75 -8.88 -19.46
C THR A 548 19.96 -10.40 -19.56
N VAL A 549 19.09 -11.21 -18.95
CA VAL A 549 19.23 -12.68 -18.93
C VAL A 549 18.00 -13.44 -19.43
N LEU A 550 16.96 -12.76 -19.92
CA LEU A 550 15.66 -13.40 -20.23
C LEU A 550 15.72 -14.55 -21.25
N ASP A 551 16.62 -14.48 -22.23
CA ASP A 551 16.74 -15.52 -23.26
C ASP A 551 17.30 -16.84 -22.71
N ASP A 552 18.16 -16.76 -21.68
CA ASP A 552 18.96 -17.87 -21.15
C ASP A 552 18.82 -18.02 -19.62
N CYS A 553 17.62 -17.80 -19.08
CA CYS A 553 17.33 -17.95 -17.64
C CYS A 553 16.27 -19.01 -17.34
N GLU A 554 16.25 -19.44 -16.07
CA GLU A 554 15.20 -20.28 -15.50
C GLU A 554 13.86 -19.53 -15.48
N ASP A 555 12.76 -20.29 -15.53
CA ASP A 555 11.41 -19.71 -15.63
C ASP A 555 11.07 -18.81 -14.43
N GLU A 556 11.63 -19.06 -13.25
CA GLU A 556 11.47 -18.21 -12.08
C GLU A 556 11.93 -16.76 -12.29
N PHE A 557 12.97 -16.52 -13.11
CA PHE A 557 13.42 -15.16 -13.43
C PHE A 557 12.50 -14.48 -14.45
N LYS A 558 11.88 -15.26 -15.34
CA LYS A 558 10.87 -14.75 -16.29
C LYS A 558 9.61 -14.35 -15.55
N GLU A 559 9.13 -15.18 -14.62
CA GLU A 559 7.99 -14.89 -13.75
C GLU A 559 8.24 -13.63 -12.91
N ALA A 560 9.42 -13.53 -12.30
CA ALA A 560 9.84 -12.33 -11.57
C ALA A 560 9.83 -11.08 -12.47
N PHE A 561 10.34 -11.18 -13.69
CA PHE A 561 10.31 -10.07 -14.66
C PHE A 561 8.88 -9.65 -15.05
N VAL A 562 7.98 -10.62 -15.26
CA VAL A 562 6.57 -10.34 -15.57
C VAL A 562 5.91 -9.60 -14.40
N GLU A 563 6.19 -9.99 -13.15
CA GLU A 563 5.66 -9.31 -11.97
C GLU A 563 6.15 -7.86 -11.87
N LEU A 564 7.44 -7.63 -12.10
CA LEU A 564 7.99 -6.27 -12.15
C LEU A 564 7.32 -5.42 -13.26
N CYS A 565 7.01 -6.01 -14.41
CA CYS A 565 6.27 -5.35 -15.48
C CYS A 565 4.86 -4.92 -15.03
N ARG A 566 4.14 -5.76 -14.27
CA ARG A 566 2.81 -5.40 -13.72
C ARG A 566 2.89 -4.18 -12.82
N PHE A 567 3.89 -4.14 -11.95
CA PHE A 567 4.14 -2.98 -11.08
C PHE A 567 4.47 -1.72 -11.86
N LEU A 568 5.35 -1.81 -12.88
CA LEU A 568 5.69 -0.65 -13.70
C LEU A 568 4.49 -0.11 -14.48
N VAL A 569 3.62 -0.98 -15.01
CA VAL A 569 2.37 -0.54 -15.64
C VAL A 569 1.41 0.08 -14.63
N ALA A 570 1.28 -0.49 -13.42
CA ALA A 570 0.48 0.15 -12.37
C ALA A 570 1.04 1.52 -11.94
N PHE A 571 2.36 1.68 -11.90
CA PHE A 571 3.00 2.96 -11.65
C PHE A 571 2.81 3.96 -12.80
N SER A 572 2.79 3.51 -14.06
CA SER A 572 2.65 4.39 -15.23
C SER A 572 1.29 5.09 -15.30
N LYS A 573 0.27 4.50 -14.66
CA LYS A 573 -1.05 5.09 -14.40
C LYS A 573 -1.06 6.17 -13.31
N ARG A 574 0.05 6.42 -12.62
CA ARG A 574 0.14 7.43 -11.56
C ARG A 574 1.32 8.39 -11.74
N PHE A 575 2.43 7.90 -12.28
CA PHE A 575 3.71 8.56 -12.35
C PHE A 575 4.18 8.65 -13.80
N SER A 576 4.43 9.87 -14.29
CA SER A 576 4.98 10.06 -15.64
C SER A 576 6.36 9.42 -15.79
N LEU A 577 7.19 9.45 -14.73
CA LEU A 577 8.50 8.79 -14.74
C LEU A 577 8.40 7.29 -15.05
N ALA A 578 7.34 6.61 -14.59
CA ALA A 578 7.15 5.19 -14.85
C ALA A 578 6.80 4.90 -16.32
N ARG A 579 6.13 5.82 -17.02
CA ARG A 579 5.92 5.72 -18.48
C ARG A 579 7.23 5.78 -19.24
N ASP A 580 8.12 6.70 -18.85
CA ASP A 580 9.45 6.83 -19.45
C ASP A 580 10.30 5.58 -19.18
N MET A 581 10.22 5.03 -17.96
CA MET A 581 10.89 3.78 -17.57
C MET A 581 10.42 2.57 -18.39
N LEU A 582 9.10 2.41 -18.60
CA LEU A 582 8.55 1.34 -19.45
C LEU A 582 9.03 1.46 -20.89
N ALA A 583 8.98 2.66 -21.47
CA ALA A 583 9.47 2.90 -22.83
C ALA A 583 10.97 2.57 -22.96
N ASN A 584 11.77 2.87 -21.92
CA ASN A 584 13.18 2.51 -21.87
C ASN A 584 13.40 0.99 -21.83
N ILE A 585 12.60 0.24 -21.08
CA ILE A 585 12.67 -1.24 -21.05
C ILE A 585 12.35 -1.82 -22.42
N GLU A 586 11.27 -1.37 -23.08
CA GLU A 586 10.93 -1.82 -24.43
C GLU A 586 12.03 -1.50 -25.45
N SER A 587 12.60 -0.28 -25.38
CA SER A 587 13.69 0.14 -26.25
C SER A 587 14.95 -0.69 -26.01
N THR A 588 15.27 -1.01 -24.76
CA THR A 588 16.43 -1.82 -24.38
C THR A 588 16.26 -3.27 -24.83
N ALA A 589 15.07 -3.85 -24.66
CA ALA A 589 14.78 -5.20 -25.15
C ALA A 589 14.96 -5.29 -26.68
N LYS A 590 14.45 -4.29 -27.41
CA LYS A 590 14.60 -4.20 -28.88
C LYS A 590 16.06 -4.04 -29.30
N SER A 591 16.83 -3.19 -28.63
CA SER A 591 18.25 -2.96 -28.98
C SER A 591 19.12 -4.18 -28.69
N MET A 592 18.79 -4.95 -27.64
CA MET A 592 19.48 -6.19 -27.30
C MET A 592 19.00 -7.41 -28.10
N GLY A 593 17.89 -7.29 -28.84
CA GLY A 593 17.30 -8.41 -29.59
C GLY A 593 16.59 -9.45 -28.72
N ILE A 594 16.25 -9.10 -27.48
CA ILE A 594 15.67 -10.00 -26.47
C ILE A 594 14.16 -10.10 -26.70
N LYS A 595 13.62 -11.32 -26.68
CA LYS A 595 12.17 -11.55 -26.77
C LYS A 595 11.56 -11.52 -25.39
N LEU A 596 10.62 -10.58 -25.17
CA LEU A 596 9.88 -10.51 -23.92
C LEU A 596 8.96 -11.72 -23.76
N PRO A 597 8.76 -12.24 -22.52
CA PRO A 597 7.74 -13.23 -22.23
C PRO A 597 6.36 -12.78 -22.73
N THR A 598 5.56 -13.71 -23.21
CA THR A 598 4.21 -13.46 -23.74
C THR A 598 3.32 -12.71 -22.76
N GLU A 599 3.41 -13.08 -21.49
CA GLU A 599 2.68 -12.49 -20.37
C GLU A 599 3.13 -11.04 -20.10
N ALA A 600 4.43 -10.75 -20.23
CA ALA A 600 4.95 -9.39 -20.12
C ALA A 600 4.47 -8.52 -21.30
N GLY A 601 4.42 -9.09 -22.51
CA GLY A 601 3.83 -8.44 -23.69
C GLY A 601 2.36 -8.07 -23.46
N ALA A 602 1.56 -9.02 -22.98
CA ALA A 602 0.15 -8.77 -22.65
C ALA A 602 -0.01 -7.67 -21.60
N VAL A 603 0.82 -7.67 -20.55
CA VAL A 603 0.84 -6.60 -19.54
C VAL A 603 1.14 -5.23 -20.19
N PHE A 604 2.10 -5.15 -21.12
CA PHE A 604 2.41 -3.89 -21.79
C PHE A 604 1.30 -3.43 -22.75
N ASP A 605 0.65 -4.34 -23.44
CA ASP A 605 -0.45 -4.04 -24.36
C ASP A 605 -1.67 -3.44 -23.63
N HIS A 606 -1.85 -3.78 -22.36
CA HIS A 606 -2.95 -3.27 -21.55
C HIS A 606 -2.67 -1.91 -20.88
N ARG A 607 -1.51 -1.28 -21.10
CA ARG A 607 -1.09 -0.07 -20.39
C ARG A 607 -2.06 1.11 -20.46
N ASP A 608 -2.86 1.16 -21.53
CA ASP A 608 -3.85 2.21 -21.79
C ASP A 608 -5.27 1.84 -21.30
N LEU A 609 -5.47 0.63 -20.76
CA LEU A 609 -6.76 0.17 -20.21
C LEU A 609 -6.95 0.61 -18.75
N ASP A 610 -8.21 0.86 -18.38
CA ASP A 610 -8.57 1.36 -17.06
C ASP A 610 -8.27 0.35 -15.93
N SER A 611 -7.94 0.84 -14.74
CA SER A 611 -7.40 0.06 -13.61
C SER A 611 -8.34 -1.03 -13.09
N SER A 612 -9.63 -0.94 -13.41
CA SER A 612 -10.68 -1.90 -13.06
C SER A 612 -10.72 -3.14 -13.96
N GLN A 613 -10.15 -3.07 -15.17
CA GLN A 613 -10.14 -4.17 -16.14
C GLN A 613 -8.95 -5.13 -15.97
N TRP A 614 -8.15 -4.90 -14.92
CA TRP A 614 -6.84 -5.51 -14.68
C TRP A 614 -6.80 -6.44 -13.45
N LEU A 615 -7.88 -6.47 -12.65
CA LEU A 615 -7.93 -7.19 -11.37
C LEU A 615 -8.26 -8.67 -11.55
#